data_AF-A0AAV5VBQ3-F1
#
_entry.id   AF-A0AAV5VBQ3-F1
#
_cell.length_a   1.000
_cell.length_b   1.000
_cell.length_c   1.000
_cell.angle_alpha   90.00
_cell.angle_beta   90.00
_cell.angle_gamma   90.00
#
_symmetry.space_group_name_H-M   'P 1'
#
loop_
_entity.id
_entity.type
_entity.pdbx_description
1 polymer ?
#
loop_
_entity_poly.entity_id
_entity_poly.type
_entity_poly.pdbx_seq_one_letter_code
_entity_poly.pdbx_strand_id
1 'polypeptide(L)'
;FFLVQPTKNRSLAKLRNEITGEKLQSLLRNTQSSEIELTIPKFNISSNLDGRKVLQKLGVNSIFSNAADLSKVRSCILKIEMILN
;
A
#
# COMPACT_ATOMS: atom_id res chain seq x y z
N PHE A 1 4.71 12.71 6.46
CA PHE A 1 3.62 11.78 6.81
C PHE A 1 2.33 12.58 6.83
N PHE A 2 1.18 11.97 6.55
CA PHE A 2 -0.12 12.65 6.56
C PHE A 2 -1.08 11.92 7.48
N LEU A 3 -1.86 12.67 8.24
CA LEU A 3 -2.94 12.12 9.05
C LEU A 3 -4.25 12.46 8.36
N VAL A 4 -5.02 11.43 8.03
CA VAL A 4 -6.31 11.59 7.36
C VAL A 4 -7.38 11.08 8.30
N GLN A 5 -8.23 12.00 8.77
CA GLN A 5 -9.29 11.69 9.71
C GLN A 5 -10.67 11.73 9.02
N PRO A 6 -11.54 10.72 9.21
CA PRO A 6 -12.93 10.82 8.80
C PRO A 6 -13.67 11.95 9.51
N THR A 7 -14.64 12.57 8.82
CA THR A 7 -15.58 13.51 9.44
C THR A 7 -16.56 12.75 10.35
N LYS A 8 -17.20 13.45 11.31
CA LYS A 8 -18.02 12.88 12.40
C LYS A 8 -19.08 11.83 12.00
N ASN A 9 -19.50 11.77 10.73
CA ASN A 9 -20.53 10.86 10.24
C ASN A 9 -20.03 9.88 9.15
N ARG A 10 -18.71 9.77 8.96
CA ARG A 10 -18.10 8.92 7.94
C ARG A 10 -17.27 7.83 8.59
N SER A 11 -17.46 6.57 8.16
CA SER A 11 -16.59 5.48 8.60
C SER A 11 -15.22 5.54 7.92
N LEU A 12 -14.20 5.06 8.61
CA LEU A 12 -12.85 4.94 8.05
C LEU A 12 -12.83 4.04 6.81
N ALA A 13 -13.65 2.98 6.79
CA ALA A 13 -13.76 2.09 5.63
C ALA A 13 -14.29 2.81 4.39
N LYS A 14 -15.35 3.63 4.54
CA LYS A 14 -15.89 4.44 3.43
C LYS A 14 -14.85 5.45 2.94
N LEU A 15 -14.20 6.16 3.87
CA LEU A 15 -13.13 7.09 3.52
C LEU A 15 -12.01 6.41 2.73
N ARG A 16 -11.56 5.23 3.16
CA ARG A 16 -10.49 4.47 2.51
C ARG A 16 -10.85 4.00 1.12
N ASN A 17 -12.11 3.63 0.88
CA ASN A 17 -12.55 3.21 -0.46
C ASN A 17 -12.71 4.39 -1.43
N GLU A 18 -13.00 5.58 -0.90
CA GLU A 18 -13.24 6.78 -1.70
C GLU A 18 -11.98 7.63 -1.94
N ILE A 19 -10.91 7.39 -1.19
CA ILE A 19 -9.67 8.14 -1.33
C ILE A 19 -8.85 7.57 -2.49
N THR A 20 -9.02 8.19 -3.66
CA THR A 20 -8.20 7.89 -4.84
C THR A 20 -6.89 8.68 -4.82
N GLY A 21 -5.93 8.28 -5.65
CA GLY A 21 -4.67 9.01 -5.79
C GLY A 21 -4.87 10.47 -6.18
N GLU A 22 -5.77 10.74 -7.13
CA GLU A 22 -6.13 12.10 -7.56
C GLU A 22 -6.76 12.92 -6.43
N LYS A 23 -7.70 12.31 -5.69
CA LYS A 23 -8.39 12.99 -4.59
C LYS A 23 -7.43 13.32 -3.45
N LEU A 24 -6.51 12.40 -3.14
CA LEU A 24 -5.44 12.65 -2.18
C LEU A 24 -4.53 13.80 -2.65
N GLN A 25 -4.08 13.79 -3.91
CA GLN A 25 -3.25 14.86 -4.44
C GLN A 25 -3.95 16.23 -4.37
N SER A 26 -5.25 16.28 -4.67
CA SER A 26 -6.04 17.51 -4.55
C SER A 26 -6.14 18.00 -3.10
N LEU A 27 -6.36 17.10 -2.13
CA LEU A 27 -6.38 17.46 -0.70
C LEU A 27 -5.03 18.02 -0.24
N LEU A 28 -3.92 17.42 -0.68
CA LEU A 28 -2.58 17.87 -0.33
C LEU A 28 -2.28 19.27 -0.89
N ARG A 29 -2.70 19.55 -2.13
CA ARG A 29 -2.53 20.88 -2.74
C ARG A 29 -3.34 21.97 -2.04
N ASN A 30 -4.51 21.62 -1.50
CA ASN A 30 -5.42 22.56 -0.83
C ASN A 30 -5.19 22.66 0.69
N THR A 31 -4.16 21.99 1.23
CA THR A 31 -3.84 22.04 2.64
C THR A 31 -3.27 23.43 2.99
N GLN A 32 -3.75 24.01 4.08
CA GLN A 32 -3.30 25.31 4.57
C GLN A 32 -2.55 25.16 5.89
N SER A 33 -1.59 26.04 6.13
CA SER A 33 -0.88 26.10 7.40
C SER A 33 -1.82 26.62 8.48
N SER A 34 -1.93 25.87 9.57
CA SER A 34 -2.67 26.27 10.77
C SER A 34 -1.93 25.75 11.99
N GLU A 35 -1.94 26.53 13.07
CA GLU A 35 -1.49 26.06 14.37
C GLU A 35 -2.56 25.11 14.94
N ILE A 36 -2.13 23.92 15.36
CA ILE A 36 -3.01 22.90 15.94
C ILE A 36 -2.30 22.22 17.10
N GLU A 37 -3.06 21.90 18.14
CA GLU A 37 -2.62 20.99 19.20
C GLU A 37 -3.07 19.57 18.85
N LEU A 38 -2.12 18.63 18.75
CA LEU A 38 -2.36 17.30 18.22
C LEU A 38 -1.86 16.24 19.19
N THR A 39 -2.80 15.46 19.75
CA THR A 39 -2.50 14.31 20.61
C THR A 39 -2.63 13.02 19.81
N ILE A 40 -1.52 12.30 19.64
CA ILE A 40 -1.47 11.02 18.93
C ILE A 40 -0.99 9.93 19.90
N PRO A 41 -1.66 8.77 19.98
CA PRO A 41 -1.16 7.66 20.78
C PRO A 41 0.15 7.12 20.20
N LYS A 42 1.05 6.64 21.06
CA LYS A 42 2.26 5.94 20.62
C LYS A 42 1.85 4.63 19.94
N PHE A 43 2.17 4.48 18.66
CA PHE A 43 1.88 3.27 17.90
C PHE A 43 3.17 2.63 17.38
N ASN A 44 3.15 1.29 17.29
CA ASN A 44 4.14 0.51 16.57
C ASN A 44 3.39 -0.23 15.46
N ILE A 45 3.80 0.00 14.21
CA ILE A 45 3.22 -0.67 13.04
C ILE A 45 4.29 -1.60 12.49
N SER A 46 4.03 -2.90 12.57
CA SER A 46 4.77 -3.93 11.84
C SER A 46 3.87 -4.51 10.76
N SER A 47 4.40 -4.63 9.55
CA SER A 47 3.69 -5.25 8.43
C SER A 47 4.52 -6.38 7.87
N ASN A 48 3.98 -7.60 7.89
CA ASN A 48 4.53 -8.72 7.13
C ASN A 48 3.78 -8.79 5.80
N LEU A 49 4.22 -7.98 4.83
CA LEU A 49 3.62 -7.95 3.51
C LEU A 49 4.21 -9.08 2.66
N ASP A 50 3.37 -9.98 2.18
CA ASP A 50 3.79 -10.94 1.16
C ASP A 50 3.73 -10.27 -0.21
N GLY A 51 4.89 -9.85 -0.71
CA GLY A 51 5.05 -9.18 -1.98
C GLY A 51 4.53 -10.00 -3.16
N ARG A 52 4.56 -11.34 -3.09
CA ARG A 52 3.92 -12.18 -4.11
C ARG A 52 2.43 -11.89 -4.15
N LYS A 53 1.75 -12.00 -2.99
CA LYS A 53 0.28 -11.85 -2.94
C LYS A 53 -0.15 -10.48 -3.45
N VAL A 54 0.64 -9.44 -3.18
CA VAL A 54 0.37 -8.10 -3.70
C VAL A 54 0.52 -8.05 -5.22
N LEU A 55 1.65 -8.53 -5.75
CA LEU A 55 1.92 -8.53 -7.18
C LEU A 55 0.91 -9.38 -7.97
N GLN A 56 0.52 -10.55 -7.45
CA GLN A 56 -0.52 -11.39 -8.03
C GLN A 56 -1.88 -10.68 -8.08
N LYS A 57 -2.27 -9.97 -7.01
CA LYS A 57 -3.48 -9.14 -7.00
C LYS A 57 -3.42 -7.99 -7.99
N LEU A 58 -2.24 -7.50 -8.33
CA LEU A 58 -2.00 -6.50 -9.37
C LEU A 58 -1.94 -7.09 -10.79
N GLY A 59 -2.16 -8.40 -10.95
CA GLY A 59 -2.16 -9.09 -12.24
C GLY A 59 -0.82 -9.70 -12.64
N VAL A 60 0.23 -9.50 -11.84
CA VAL A 60 1.56 -10.06 -12.07
C VAL A 60 1.58 -11.51 -11.56
N ASN A 61 1.06 -12.43 -12.36
CA ASN A 61 0.91 -13.85 -11.99
C ASN A 61 1.93 -14.77 -12.65
N SER A 62 2.29 -14.49 -13.91
CA SER A 62 3.14 -15.37 -14.74
C SER A 62 4.52 -15.61 -14.13
N ILE A 63 5.12 -14.58 -13.52
CA ILE A 63 6.46 -14.64 -12.92
C ILE A 63 6.54 -15.55 -11.68
N PHE A 64 5.40 -15.90 -11.08
CA PHE A 64 5.31 -16.78 -9.92
C PHE A 64 4.87 -18.20 -10.29
N SER A 65 4.63 -18.46 -11.57
CA SER A 65 4.29 -19.79 -12.06
C SER A 65 5.54 -20.63 -12.32
N ASN A 66 5.38 -21.95 -12.38
CA ASN A 66 6.49 -22.86 -12.73
C ASN A 66 7.00 -22.66 -14.17
N ALA A 67 6.24 -21.94 -15.01
CA ALA A 67 6.59 -21.62 -16.39
C ALA A 67 7.19 -20.21 -16.53
N ALA A 68 7.51 -19.54 -15.42
CA ALA A 68 8.15 -18.23 -15.44
C ALA A 68 9.55 -18.33 -16.05
N ASP A 69 9.78 -17.62 -17.15
CA ASP A 69 11.13 -17.44 -17.67
C ASP A 69 11.87 -16.34 -16.89
N LEU A 70 12.66 -16.78 -15.91
CA LEU A 70 13.54 -15.93 -15.10
C LEU A 70 15.02 -16.10 -15.50
N SER A 71 15.30 -16.65 -16.68
CA SER A 71 16.65 -16.99 -17.16
C SER A 71 17.62 -15.80 -17.16
N LYS A 72 17.11 -14.59 -17.37
CA LYS A 72 17.88 -13.33 -17.34
C LYS A 72 18.16 -12.80 -15.93
N VAL A 73 17.47 -13.32 -14.91
CA VAL A 73 17.70 -12.99 -13.51
C VAL A 73 18.59 -14.06 -12.86
N ARG A 74 18.41 -15.34 -13.22
CA ARG A 74 19.30 -16.46 -12.86
C ARG A 74 19.19 -17.64 -13.84
N SER A 75 20.26 -18.44 -13.95
CA SER A 75 20.40 -19.56 -14.90
C SER A 75 19.70 -20.88 -14.51
N CYS A 76 18.98 -20.95 -13.38
CA CYS A 76 18.25 -22.15 -12.94
C CYS A 76 16.77 -21.83 -12.68
N ILE A 77 15.90 -22.82 -12.89
CA ILE A 77 14.45 -22.72 -12.69
C ILE A 77 14.16 -22.49 -11.20
N LEU A 78 13.45 -21.40 -10.88
CA LEU A 78 13.09 -21.03 -9.51
C LEU A 78 11.57 -20.94 -9.37
N LYS A 79 11.04 -21.56 -8.33
CA LYS A 79 9.69 -21.29 -7.82
C LYS A 79 9.83 -20.20 -6.76
N ILE A 80 9.45 -18.97 -7.09
CA ILE A 80 9.43 -17.91 -6.09
C ILE A 80 8.33 -18.29 -5.11
N GLU A 81 8.69 -18.68 -3.87
CA GLU A 81 7.74 -19.08 -2.83
C GLU A 81 7.50 -18.04 -1.73
N MET A 82 8.34 -17.01 -1.57
CA MET A 82 7.96 -15.81 -0.81
C MET A 82 8.82 -14.59 -1.17
N ILE A 83 8.21 -13.40 -1.18
CA ILE A 83 8.92 -12.12 -1.14
C ILE A 83 8.43 -11.42 0.12
N LEU A 84 9.30 -11.32 1.13
CA LEU A 84 9.04 -10.61 2.37
C LEU A 84 9.60 -9.19 2.26
N ASN A 85 8.91 -8.25 2.89
CA ASN A 85 9.38 -6.89 3.13
C ASN A 85 9.31 -6.60 4.63
#